data_AF-A0A6A4WHV0-F1
#
_entry.id   AF-A0A6A4WHV0-F1
#
_cell.length_a   1.000
_cell.length_b   1.000
_cell.length_c   1.000
_cell.angle_alpha   90.00
_cell.angle_beta   90.00
_cell.angle_gamma   90.00
#
_symmetry.space_group_name_H-M   'P 1'
#
loop_
_entity.id
_entity.type
_entity.pdbx_description
1 polymer ?
#
loop_
_entity_poly.entity_id
_entity_poly.type
_entity_poly.pdbx_seq_one_letter_code
_entity_poly.pdbx_strand_id
1 'polypeptide(L)'
;MADLYAVINTLQNLEKAYIKDRVAAKEYTAACSKLLVQYKAAMRQVQSDEFPNVEVFMRRFRLDCPAAMERIREDRPITIKDDKGSTNKCIADTVSLYITIMDKLRLEIKAKDELHTDIRDLLDTMNRLSVLPEDFEGKQRLLAWLSAMDKMQAADELSAEQIRELLFDLDSGYNAFIKVLH
;
A
#
# COMPACT_ATOMS: atom_id res chain seq x y z
N MET A 1 -18.70 -16.39 18.21
CA MET A 1 -17.79 -17.56 18.18
C MET A 1 -18.18 -18.57 17.09
N ALA A 2 -19.44 -18.98 17.01
CA ALA A 2 -19.91 -19.90 15.96
C ALA A 2 -19.67 -19.37 14.53
N ASP A 3 -19.84 -18.06 14.31
CA ASP A 3 -19.61 -17.44 13.00
C ASP A 3 -18.14 -17.52 12.56
N LEU A 4 -17.21 -17.21 13.49
CA LEU A 4 -15.77 -17.31 13.21
C LEU A 4 -15.38 -18.77 12.86
N TYR A 5 -15.89 -19.73 13.62
CA TYR A 5 -15.69 -21.16 13.36
C TYR A 5 -16.23 -21.58 11.99
N ALA A 6 -17.43 -21.14 11.64
CA ALA A 6 -18.08 -21.46 10.37
C ALA A 6 -17.32 -20.84 9.19
N VAL A 7 -16.90 -19.58 9.29
CA VAL A 7 -16.15 -18.88 8.24
C VAL A 7 -14.79 -19.55 7.99
N ILE A 8 -14.04 -19.92 9.03
CA ILE A 8 -12.73 -20.59 8.88
C ILE A 8 -12.90 -21.95 8.17
N ASN A 9 -13.88 -22.76 8.57
CA ASN A 9 -14.16 -24.03 7.89
C ASN A 9 -14.61 -23.85 6.44
N THR A 10 -15.43 -22.83 6.18
CA THR A 10 -15.90 -22.52 4.82
C THR A 10 -14.73 -22.12 3.94
N LEU A 11 -13.82 -21.27 4.45
CA LEU A 11 -12.60 -20.87 3.75
C LEU A 11 -11.71 -22.08 3.47
N GLN A 12 -11.52 -22.97 4.45
CA GLN A 12 -10.74 -24.22 4.29
C GLN A 12 -11.30 -25.10 3.15
N ASN A 13 -12.62 -25.23 3.09
CA ASN A 13 -13.28 -26.01 2.06
C ASN A 13 -13.19 -25.34 0.68
N LEU A 14 -13.31 -24.00 0.62
CA LEU A 14 -13.13 -23.25 -0.61
C LEU A 14 -11.72 -23.41 -1.18
N GLU A 15 -10.68 -23.29 -0.34
CA GLU A 15 -9.28 -23.50 -0.76
C GLU A 15 -9.07 -24.92 -1.32
N LYS A 16 -9.55 -25.94 -0.61
CA LYS A 16 -9.47 -27.33 -1.07
C LYS A 16 -10.24 -27.56 -2.37
N ALA A 17 -11.38 -26.91 -2.56
CA ALA A 17 -12.18 -27.04 -3.77
C ALA A 17 -11.47 -26.41 -4.98
N TYR A 18 -10.85 -25.24 -4.79
CA TYR A 18 -10.08 -24.57 -5.83
C TYR A 18 -8.81 -25.34 -6.22
N ILE A 19 -8.04 -25.84 -5.24
CA ILE A 19 -6.85 -26.69 -5.50
C ILE A 19 -7.21 -27.96 -6.28
N LYS A 20 -8.42 -28.49 -6.07
CA LYS A 20 -8.95 -29.67 -6.78
C LYS A 20 -9.67 -29.32 -8.09
N ASP A 21 -9.53 -28.08 -8.57
CA ASP A 21 -10.12 -27.57 -9.81
C ASP A 21 -11.66 -27.74 -9.87
N ARG A 22 -12.34 -27.62 -8.72
CA ARG A 22 -13.80 -27.76 -8.62
C ARG A 22 -14.54 -26.43 -8.70
N VAL A 23 -13.82 -25.31 -8.68
CA VAL A 23 -14.35 -23.95 -8.67
C VAL A 23 -13.53 -23.11 -9.64
N ALA A 24 -14.20 -22.36 -10.52
CA ALA A 24 -13.50 -21.51 -11.46
C ALA A 24 -12.78 -20.36 -10.74
N ALA A 25 -11.63 -19.91 -11.26
CA ALA A 25 -10.81 -18.86 -10.65
C ALA A 25 -11.58 -17.58 -10.32
N LYS A 26 -12.51 -17.16 -11.19
CA LYS A 26 -13.33 -15.96 -10.98
C LYS A 26 -14.27 -16.11 -9.77
N GLU A 27 -14.93 -17.26 -9.66
CA GLU A 27 -15.87 -17.57 -8.57
C GLU A 27 -15.13 -17.73 -7.25
N TYR A 28 -14.00 -18.42 -7.28
CA TYR A 28 -13.09 -18.55 -6.13
C TYR A 28 -12.65 -17.18 -5.63
N THR A 29 -12.19 -16.30 -6.53
CA THR A 29 -11.69 -14.96 -6.15
C THR A 29 -12.77 -14.17 -5.41
N ALA A 30 -13.99 -14.12 -5.97
CA ALA A 30 -15.09 -13.39 -5.36
C ALA A 30 -15.50 -13.99 -4.00
N ALA A 31 -15.62 -15.32 -3.91
CA ALA A 31 -15.99 -16.00 -2.69
C ALA A 31 -14.92 -15.87 -1.59
N CYS A 32 -13.65 -16.03 -1.94
CA CYS A 32 -12.52 -15.93 -1.01
C CYS A 32 -12.39 -14.51 -0.45
N SER A 33 -12.48 -13.48 -1.30
CA SER A 33 -12.50 -12.08 -0.84
C SER A 33 -13.64 -11.80 0.15
N LYS A 34 -14.85 -12.30 -0.15
CA LYS A 34 -16.00 -12.14 0.76
C LYS A 34 -15.77 -12.86 2.10
N LEU A 35 -15.26 -14.08 2.08
CA LEU A 35 -14.98 -14.86 3.29
C LEU A 35 -13.89 -14.21 4.16
N LEU A 36 -12.86 -13.61 3.55
CA LEU A 36 -11.83 -12.89 4.30
C LEU A 36 -12.38 -11.65 5.01
N VAL A 37 -13.29 -10.89 4.37
CA VAL A 37 -14.00 -9.77 5.01
C VAL A 37 -14.85 -10.28 6.18
N GLN A 38 -15.60 -11.35 5.97
CA GLN A 38 -16.42 -11.97 7.03
C GLN A 38 -15.56 -12.48 8.19
N TYR A 39 -14.41 -13.08 7.89
CA TYR A 39 -13.44 -13.53 8.89
C TYR A 39 -12.98 -12.37 9.77
N LYS A 40 -12.59 -11.23 9.17
CA LYS A 40 -12.16 -10.04 9.93
C LYS A 40 -13.27 -9.53 10.85
N ALA A 41 -14.50 -9.46 10.34
CA ALA A 41 -15.64 -9.02 11.14
C ALA A 41 -15.92 -9.98 12.31
N ALA A 42 -15.93 -11.29 12.05
CA ALA A 42 -16.14 -12.31 13.07
C ALA A 42 -14.99 -12.37 14.09
N MET A 43 -13.75 -12.15 13.66
CA MET A 43 -12.58 -12.12 14.54
C MET A 43 -12.67 -10.93 15.50
N ARG A 44 -13.02 -9.73 15.01
CA ARG A 44 -13.21 -8.53 15.86
C ARG A 44 -14.27 -8.72 16.94
N GLN A 45 -15.32 -9.50 16.66
CA GLN A 45 -16.37 -9.79 17.63
C GLN A 45 -15.94 -10.80 18.72
N VAL A 46 -14.95 -11.64 18.44
CA VAL A 46 -14.46 -12.70 19.35
C VAL A 46 -13.16 -12.28 20.05
N GLN A 47 -12.47 -11.28 19.52
CA GLN A 47 -11.19 -10.81 20.02
C GLN A 47 -11.30 -10.35 21.47
N SER A 48 -10.51 -10.98 22.33
CA SER A 48 -10.48 -10.80 23.78
C SER A 48 -9.16 -11.35 24.32
N ASP A 49 -8.90 -11.19 25.63
CA ASP A 49 -7.71 -11.77 26.27
C ASP A 49 -7.65 -13.30 26.14
N GLU A 50 -8.80 -13.98 26.06
CA GLU A 50 -8.88 -15.42 25.81
C GLU A 50 -8.54 -15.78 24.36
N PHE A 51 -8.86 -14.89 23.41
CA PHE A 51 -8.69 -15.10 21.97
C PHE A 51 -8.01 -13.90 21.30
N PRO A 52 -6.70 -13.68 21.56
CA PRO A 52 -5.99 -12.53 21.03
C PRO A 52 -5.77 -12.62 19.51
N ASN A 53 -5.70 -13.85 18.98
CA ASN A 53 -5.48 -14.12 17.56
C ASN A 53 -6.18 -15.43 17.10
N VAL A 54 -6.24 -15.61 15.79
CA VAL A 54 -6.90 -16.77 15.16
C VAL A 54 -6.22 -18.10 15.48
N GLU A 55 -4.90 -18.11 15.70
CA GLU A 55 -4.17 -19.34 16.01
C GLU A 55 -4.58 -19.92 17.37
N VAL A 56 -4.74 -19.06 18.38
CA VAL A 56 -5.26 -19.44 19.70
C VAL A 56 -6.69 -19.97 19.59
N PHE A 57 -7.55 -19.30 18.81
CA PHE A 57 -8.91 -19.76 18.56
C PHE A 57 -8.93 -21.14 17.90
N MET A 58 -8.18 -21.34 16.82
CA MET A 58 -8.11 -22.62 16.11
C MET A 58 -7.59 -23.74 16.99
N ARG A 59 -6.59 -23.48 17.84
CA ARG A 59 -6.07 -24.46 18.80
C ARG A 59 -7.14 -24.83 19.85
N ARG A 60 -7.81 -23.83 20.42
CA ARG A 60 -8.85 -24.02 21.45
C ARG A 60 -10.02 -24.87 20.94
N PHE A 61 -10.43 -24.66 19.70
CA PHE A 61 -11.55 -25.37 19.06
C PHE A 61 -11.11 -26.55 18.18
N ARG A 62 -9.82 -26.91 18.19
CA ARG A 62 -9.23 -28.03 17.44
C ARG A 62 -9.56 -27.99 15.94
N LEU A 63 -9.46 -26.81 15.33
CA LEU A 63 -9.66 -26.59 13.91
C LEU A 63 -8.40 -26.97 13.12
N ASP A 64 -8.48 -28.07 12.36
CA ASP A 64 -7.44 -28.46 11.40
C ASP A 64 -7.70 -27.81 10.02
N CYS A 65 -7.38 -26.51 9.93
CA CYS A 65 -7.62 -25.70 8.74
C CYS A 65 -6.35 -25.03 8.20
N PRO A 66 -5.31 -25.79 7.80
CA PRO A 66 -4.03 -25.22 7.38
C PRO A 66 -4.14 -24.33 6.12
N ALA A 67 -4.98 -24.70 5.14
CA ALA A 67 -5.14 -23.92 3.92
C ALA A 67 -5.86 -22.59 4.20
N ALA A 68 -6.91 -22.60 5.02
CA ALA A 68 -7.55 -21.37 5.50
C ALA A 68 -6.56 -20.49 6.28
N MET A 69 -5.65 -21.10 7.06
CA MET A 69 -4.69 -20.34 7.85
C MET A 69 -3.70 -19.57 6.96
N GLU A 70 -3.10 -20.24 5.98
CA GLU A 70 -2.24 -19.58 4.99
C GLU A 70 -3.01 -18.47 4.27
N ARG A 71 -4.27 -18.73 3.93
CA ARG A 71 -5.15 -17.77 3.28
C ARG A 71 -5.46 -16.53 4.11
N ILE A 72 -5.67 -16.72 5.39
CA ILE A 72 -5.90 -15.65 6.37
C ILE A 72 -4.61 -14.84 6.59
N ARG A 73 -3.44 -15.49 6.64
CA ARG A 73 -2.13 -14.82 6.72
C ARG A 73 -1.88 -13.94 5.49
N GLU A 74 -2.21 -14.44 4.30
CA GLU A 74 -2.03 -13.71 3.04
C GLU A 74 -3.08 -12.61 2.82
N ASP A 75 -4.28 -12.75 3.38
CA ASP A 75 -5.36 -11.77 3.36
C ASP A 75 -5.90 -11.35 1.95
N ARG A 76 -5.62 -12.12 0.89
CA ARG A 76 -6.05 -11.78 -0.51
C ARG A 76 -5.95 -12.93 -1.51
N PRO A 77 -7.00 -13.31 -2.30
CA PRO A 77 -7.12 -14.60 -3.03
C PRO A 77 -5.82 -15.10 -3.70
N ILE A 78 -5.53 -16.41 -3.73
CA ILE A 78 -4.31 -16.91 -4.40
C ILE A 78 -4.23 -16.54 -5.89
N THR A 79 -5.38 -16.29 -6.50
CA THR A 79 -5.55 -15.80 -7.87
C THR A 79 -5.15 -14.34 -8.04
N ILE A 80 -5.17 -13.55 -6.97
CA ILE A 80 -4.67 -12.18 -6.93
C ILE A 80 -3.19 -12.28 -6.61
N LYS A 81 -2.36 -12.17 -7.66
CA LYS A 81 -0.92 -12.08 -7.49
C LYS A 81 -0.57 -10.87 -6.63
N ASP A 82 0.44 -11.08 -5.80
CA ASP A 82 1.06 -10.02 -5.03
C ASP A 82 1.42 -8.85 -5.94
N ASP A 83 0.91 -7.67 -5.63
CA ASP A 83 1.34 -6.46 -6.33
C ASP A 83 2.80 -6.12 -5.95
N LYS A 84 3.50 -6.93 -5.14
CA LYS A 84 4.94 -6.76 -4.80
C LYS A 84 5.84 -6.43 -5.98
N GLY A 85 5.59 -6.96 -7.18
CA GLY A 85 6.33 -6.55 -8.38
C GLY A 85 6.05 -5.09 -8.77
N SER A 86 4.78 -4.68 -8.72
CA SER A 86 4.33 -3.29 -8.88
C SER A 86 4.80 -2.41 -7.72
N THR A 87 4.78 -2.88 -6.47
CA THR A 87 5.22 -2.15 -5.28
C THR A 87 6.72 -1.92 -5.30
N ASN A 88 7.54 -2.96 -5.58
CA ASN A 88 8.99 -2.82 -5.70
C ASN A 88 9.36 -1.88 -6.86
N LYS A 89 8.62 -1.97 -7.97
CA LYS A 89 8.75 -1.03 -9.08
C LYS A 89 8.41 0.40 -8.63
N CYS A 90 7.27 0.61 -7.99
CA CYS A 90 6.85 1.92 -7.48
C CYS A 90 7.83 2.48 -6.43
N ILE A 91 8.44 1.63 -5.59
CA ILE A 91 9.49 2.04 -4.66
C ILE A 91 10.71 2.53 -5.44
N ALA A 92 11.18 1.76 -6.42
CA ALA A 92 12.32 2.14 -7.26
C ALA A 92 12.04 3.43 -8.04
N ASP A 93 10.86 3.56 -8.64
CA ASP A 93 10.40 4.75 -9.37
C ASP A 93 10.34 5.96 -8.42
N THR A 94 9.82 5.80 -7.20
CA THR A 94 9.75 6.88 -6.18
C THR A 94 11.15 7.35 -5.78
N VAL A 95 12.08 6.43 -5.48
CA VAL A 95 13.48 6.77 -5.14
C VAL A 95 14.16 7.48 -6.32
N SER A 96 13.96 6.97 -7.54
CA SER A 96 14.51 7.58 -8.75
C SER A 96 14.01 9.01 -8.94
N LEU A 97 12.70 9.23 -8.81
CA LEU A 97 12.07 10.54 -8.98
C LEU A 97 12.53 11.54 -7.91
N TYR A 98 12.67 11.13 -6.65
CA TYR A 98 13.26 11.98 -5.61
C TYR A 98 14.66 12.47 -6.00
N ILE A 99 15.53 11.55 -6.43
CA ILE A 99 16.90 11.87 -6.85
C ILE A 99 16.89 12.78 -8.08
N THR A 100 16.10 12.44 -9.10
CA THR A 100 15.99 13.22 -10.34
C THR A 100 15.56 14.66 -10.08
N ILE A 101 14.52 14.88 -9.27
CA ILE A 101 14.05 16.24 -8.95
C ILE A 101 15.10 17.02 -8.16
N MET A 102 15.71 16.39 -7.15
CA MET A 102 16.77 17.04 -6.35
C MET A 102 17.98 17.41 -7.22
N ASP A 103 18.38 16.56 -8.16
CA ASP A 103 19.50 16.82 -9.06
C ASP A 103 19.16 17.91 -10.08
N LYS A 104 17.95 17.93 -10.63
CA LYS A 104 17.46 19.04 -11.48
C LYS A 104 17.61 20.39 -10.76
N LEU A 105 17.11 20.47 -9.52
CA LEU A 105 17.20 21.70 -8.71
C LEU A 105 18.65 22.12 -8.42
N ARG A 106 19.55 21.16 -8.18
CA ARG A 106 20.99 21.42 -7.99
C ARG A 106 21.71 21.87 -9.26
N LEU A 107 21.22 21.45 -10.43
CA LEU A 107 21.69 21.89 -11.75
C LEU A 107 21.09 23.23 -12.19
N GLU A 108 20.41 23.94 -11.28
CA GLU A 108 19.75 25.21 -11.55
C GLU A 108 18.64 25.14 -12.60
N ILE A 109 17.94 24.00 -12.69
CA ILE A 109 16.68 23.87 -13.43
C ILE A 109 15.56 24.38 -12.53
N LYS A 110 14.94 25.52 -12.91
CA LYS A 110 14.06 26.31 -12.03
C LYS A 110 12.67 26.55 -12.61
N ALA A 111 12.49 26.34 -13.91
CA ALA A 111 11.24 26.62 -14.60
C ALA A 111 10.14 25.64 -14.18
N LYS A 112 8.90 26.14 -14.07
CA LYS A 112 7.74 25.33 -13.68
C LYS A 112 7.56 24.13 -14.60
N ASP A 113 7.58 24.32 -15.92
CA ASP A 113 7.33 23.26 -16.89
C ASP A 113 8.36 22.12 -16.84
N GLU A 114 9.59 22.41 -16.42
CA GLU A 114 10.66 21.42 -16.25
C GLU A 114 10.59 20.63 -14.93
N LEU A 115 9.91 21.16 -13.91
CA LEU A 115 9.84 20.58 -12.55
C LEU A 115 8.46 19.98 -12.22
N HIS A 116 7.39 20.63 -12.66
CA HIS A 116 6.02 20.32 -12.24
C HIS A 116 5.60 18.89 -12.59
N THR A 117 5.95 18.43 -13.79
CA THR A 117 5.64 17.08 -14.27
C THR A 117 6.27 16.02 -13.35
N ASP A 118 7.57 16.14 -13.05
CA ASP A 118 8.27 15.17 -12.20
C ASP A 118 7.71 15.15 -10.76
N ILE A 119 7.40 16.33 -10.20
CA ILE A 119 6.82 16.43 -8.84
C ILE A 119 5.43 15.79 -8.81
N ARG A 120 4.64 15.93 -9.87
CA ARG A 120 3.34 15.27 -10.01
C ARG A 120 3.50 13.76 -10.12
N ASP A 121 4.41 13.30 -10.97
CA ASP A 121 4.68 11.87 -11.15
C ASP A 121 5.19 11.23 -9.85
N LEU A 122 6.00 11.95 -9.07
CA LEU A 122 6.45 11.51 -7.74
C LEU A 122 5.25 11.31 -6.80
N LEU A 123 4.36 12.31 -6.70
CA LEU A 123 3.18 12.24 -5.86
C LEU A 123 2.25 11.08 -6.27
N ASP A 124 1.99 10.92 -7.57
CA ASP A 124 1.11 9.87 -8.09
C ASP A 124 1.71 8.48 -7.86
N THR A 125 3.03 8.33 -8.02
CA THR A 125 3.74 7.08 -7.71
C THR A 125 3.63 6.76 -6.22
N MET A 126 3.78 7.76 -5.35
CA MET A 126 3.61 7.59 -3.90
C MET A 126 2.17 7.26 -3.51
N ASN A 127 1.17 7.77 -4.23
CA ASN A 127 -0.25 7.45 -3.98
C ASN A 127 -0.59 5.99 -4.32
N ARG A 128 0.16 5.37 -5.24
CA ARG A 128 0.03 3.95 -5.59
C ARG A 128 0.69 3.01 -4.57
N LEU A 129 1.54 3.53 -3.68
CA LEU A 129 2.21 2.75 -2.64
C LEU A 129 1.31 2.59 -1.42
N SER A 130 0.67 1.41 -1.29
CA SER A 130 -0.17 1.06 -0.14
C SER A 130 0.60 0.93 1.19
N VAL A 131 1.94 0.83 1.13
CA VAL A 131 2.81 0.82 2.32
C VAL A 131 2.92 2.20 2.97
N LEU A 132 2.64 3.28 2.21
CA LEU A 132 2.67 4.63 2.76
C LEU A 132 1.34 4.97 3.44
N PRO A 133 1.38 5.54 4.65
CA PRO A 133 0.20 6.12 5.27
C PRO A 133 -0.50 7.16 4.37
N GLU A 134 -1.81 7.31 4.51
CA GLU A 134 -2.57 8.33 3.78
C GLU A 134 -2.13 9.75 4.16
N ASP A 135 -1.74 9.95 5.42
CA ASP A 135 -1.25 11.19 6.01
C ASP A 135 0.28 11.34 5.93
N PHE A 136 0.96 10.56 5.07
CA PHE A 136 2.40 10.65 4.92
C PHE A 136 2.85 12.08 4.58
N GLU A 137 3.63 12.67 5.47
CA GLU A 137 4.01 14.09 5.41
C GLU A 137 4.63 14.50 4.07
N GLY A 138 5.46 13.64 3.47
CA GLY A 138 6.06 13.90 2.17
C GLY A 138 5.02 14.13 1.06
N LYS A 139 3.87 13.43 1.09
CA LYS A 139 2.78 13.64 0.12
C LYS A 139 2.15 15.02 0.29
N GLN A 140 1.94 15.44 1.53
CA GLN A 140 1.33 16.74 1.84
C GLN A 140 2.23 17.90 1.39
N ARG A 141 3.54 17.80 1.60
CA ARG A 141 4.51 18.81 1.14
C ARG A 141 4.55 18.90 -0.39
N LEU A 142 4.60 17.76 -1.09
CA LEU A 142 4.54 17.73 -2.57
C LEU A 142 3.25 18.35 -3.12
N LEU A 143 2.11 18.07 -2.50
CA LEU A 143 0.82 18.70 -2.83
C LEU A 143 0.86 20.22 -2.67
N ALA A 144 1.47 20.73 -1.59
CA ALA A 144 1.61 22.16 -1.35
C ALA A 144 2.47 22.84 -2.43
N TRP A 145 3.60 22.21 -2.80
CA TRP A 145 4.47 22.69 -3.88
C TRP A 145 3.78 22.70 -5.24
N LEU A 146 3.05 21.64 -5.57
CA LEU A 146 2.27 21.59 -6.81
C LEU A 146 1.20 22.68 -6.84
N SER A 147 0.50 22.92 -5.73
CA SER A 147 -0.50 23.99 -5.61
C SER A 147 0.11 25.39 -5.76
N ALA A 148 1.33 25.60 -5.26
CA ALA A 148 2.08 26.83 -5.48
C ALA A 148 2.47 27.00 -6.96
N MET A 149 3.02 25.96 -7.58
CA MET A 149 3.39 25.96 -8.99
C MET A 149 2.18 26.11 -9.93
N ASP A 150 1.01 25.57 -9.58
CA ASP A 150 -0.20 25.69 -10.38
C ASP A 150 -0.65 27.16 -10.56
N LYS A 151 -0.24 28.06 -9.65
CA LYS A 151 -0.49 29.52 -9.75
C LYS A 151 0.48 30.27 -10.64
N MET A 152 1.58 29.64 -11.05
CA MET A 152 2.62 30.20 -11.91
C MET A 152 2.35 29.89 -13.39
N GLN A 153 2.88 30.69 -14.31
CA GLN A 153 2.93 30.37 -15.74
C GLN A 153 3.99 29.29 -16.02
N ALA A 154 3.90 28.62 -17.16
CA ALA A 154 4.81 27.54 -17.53
C ALA A 154 6.30 27.95 -17.51
N ALA A 155 6.59 29.16 -17.98
CA ALA A 155 7.94 29.71 -18.06
C ALA A 155 8.41 30.43 -16.78
N ASP A 156 7.55 30.53 -15.75
CA ASP A 156 7.95 31.15 -14.50
C ASP A 156 8.93 30.25 -13.75
N GLU A 157 9.93 30.86 -13.12
CA GLU A 157 10.97 30.17 -12.36
C GLU A 157 10.76 30.27 -10.85
N LEU A 158 11.16 29.24 -10.12
CA LEU A 158 11.27 29.30 -8.67
C LEU A 158 12.42 30.22 -8.24
N SER A 159 12.20 30.99 -7.17
CA SER A 159 13.25 31.81 -6.56
C SER A 159 14.34 30.95 -5.90
N ALA A 160 15.51 31.56 -5.66
CA ALA A 160 16.59 30.89 -4.95
C ALA A 160 16.20 30.45 -3.53
N GLU A 161 15.33 31.20 -2.84
CA GLU A 161 14.77 30.79 -1.56
C GLU A 161 13.83 29.59 -1.71
N GLN A 162 12.91 29.63 -2.69
CA GLN A 162 11.96 28.55 -2.94
C GLN A 162 12.68 27.23 -3.29
N ILE A 163 13.76 27.28 -4.06
CA ILE A 163 14.57 26.10 -4.40
C ILE A 163 15.19 25.49 -3.14
N ARG A 164 15.71 26.31 -2.22
CA ARG A 164 16.29 25.82 -0.96
C ARG A 164 15.25 25.17 -0.08
N GLU A 165 14.06 25.75 0.02
CA GLU A 165 12.94 25.18 0.77
C GLU A 165 12.45 23.87 0.14
N LEU A 166 12.29 23.84 -1.19
CA LEU A 166 11.88 22.63 -1.92
C LEU A 166 12.90 21.51 -1.75
N LEU A 167 14.20 21.79 -1.85
CA LEU A 167 15.26 20.81 -1.62
C LEU A 167 15.22 20.25 -0.19
N PHE A 168 15.00 21.12 0.81
CA PHE A 168 14.86 20.70 2.20
C PHE A 168 13.65 19.78 2.40
N ASP A 169 12.51 20.13 1.80
CA ASP A 169 11.29 19.33 1.87
C ASP A 169 11.43 17.98 1.17
N LEU A 170 12.11 17.94 0.01
CA LEU A 170 12.39 16.71 -0.72
C LEU A 170 13.34 15.80 0.07
N ASP A 171 14.41 16.34 0.67
CA ASP A 171 15.35 15.56 1.48
C ASP A 171 14.67 14.98 2.74
N SER A 172 13.87 15.82 3.42
CA SER A 172 13.06 15.40 4.57
C SER A 172 12.05 14.30 4.18
N GLY A 173 11.33 14.50 3.06
CA GLY A 173 10.37 13.52 2.54
C GLY A 173 11.03 12.21 2.13
N TYR A 174 12.18 12.26 1.46
CA TYR A 174 12.97 11.09 1.06
C TYR A 174 13.46 10.31 2.28
N ASN A 175 14.02 10.99 3.29
CA ASN A 175 14.47 10.35 4.52
C ASN A 175 13.32 9.69 5.30
N ALA A 176 12.15 10.34 5.35
CA ALA A 176 10.95 9.74 5.93
C ALA A 176 10.48 8.52 5.13
N PHE A 177 10.53 8.59 3.80
CA PHE A 177 10.16 7.49 2.91
C PHE A 177 11.06 6.27 3.13
N ILE A 178 12.38 6.48 3.17
CA ILE A 178 13.37 5.42 3.45
C ILE A 178 13.15 4.80 4.84
N LYS A 179 12.76 5.58 5.86
CA LYS A 179 12.42 5.05 7.19
C LYS A 179 11.18 4.16 7.20
N VAL A 180 10.21 4.39 6.31
CA VAL A 180 9.02 3.52 6.20
C VAL A 180 9.36 2.18 5.55
N LEU A 181 10.40 2.14 4.72
CA LEU A 181 10.83 0.92 4.01
C LEU A 181 11.76 0.02 4.83
N HIS A 182 12.31 0.50 5.95
CA HIS A 182 13.20 -0.24 6.85
C HIS A 182 12.46 -0.66 8.13
#